data_AF-A0A016TX84-F1
#
_entry.id   AF-A0A016TX84-F1
#
_cell.length_a   1.000
_cell.length_b   1.000
_cell.length_c   1.000
_cell.angle_alpha   90.00
_cell.angle_beta   90.00
_cell.angle_gamma   90.00
#
_symmetry.space_group_name_H-M   'P 1'
#
loop_
_entity.id
_entity.type
_entity.pdbx_description
1 polymer ?
#
loop_
_entity_poly.entity_id
_entity_poly.type
_entity_poly.pdbx_seq_one_letter_code
_entity_poly.pdbx_strand_id
1 'polypeptide(L)'
;MAALYRPVMPEDDPGSFSQERLLYIFYQMLGLCALAPNICLFVVLCYYKIYRRDYMLVIMLCVTDSVNCLSIIVMGSTLFKFYDMGIKENLFPLERGVPIATVCGRKAAFGKAFGEMIYCLLIFGYLIAVFVNIMSCLVVSLNGISGSSSNVNKLKQAAAVSFVSFILISIPNISAILEANLHVNRVFLHLTVLAGLLAYSLDLFIYMAISQEFRERVVNLLLCGIKSYKIWSKSTQSRANRSQTAFK
;
A
#
# COMPACT_ATOMS: atom_id res chain seq x y z
N MET A 1 -0.73 -26.43 -15.68
CA MET A 1 0.02 -26.01 -16.88
C MET A 1 1.47 -26.38 -16.65
N ALA A 2 2.09 -27.17 -17.53
CA ALA A 2 3.49 -27.55 -17.38
C ALA A 2 4.38 -26.33 -17.67
N ALA A 3 5.19 -25.90 -16.71
CA ALA A 3 6.18 -24.86 -16.93
C ALA A 3 7.26 -25.43 -17.87
N LEU A 4 7.43 -24.81 -19.03
CA LEU A 4 8.51 -25.13 -19.96
C LEU A 4 9.75 -24.38 -19.48
N TYR A 5 10.92 -25.00 -19.47
CA TYR A 5 12.17 -24.34 -19.07
C TYR A 5 13.08 -24.17 -20.30
N ARG A 6 13.86 -23.09 -20.34
CA ARG A 6 14.94 -22.89 -21.32
C ARG A 6 16.28 -22.67 -20.63
N PRO A 7 17.40 -22.97 -21.30
CA PRO A 7 18.70 -22.59 -20.80
C PRO A 7 18.85 -21.05 -20.71
N VAL A 8 19.65 -20.61 -19.74
CA VAL A 8 20.08 -19.21 -19.60
C VAL A 8 20.94 -18.82 -20.80
N MET A 9 20.61 -17.70 -21.42
CA MET A 9 21.29 -17.16 -22.60
C MET A 9 22.12 -15.93 -22.21
N PRO A 10 23.15 -15.55 -23.00
CA PRO A 10 23.93 -14.33 -22.74
C PRO A 10 23.08 -13.05 -22.68
N GLU A 11 21.97 -13.02 -23.43
CA GLU A 11 20.99 -11.92 -23.46
C GLU A 11 20.29 -11.71 -22.12
N ASP A 12 20.23 -12.74 -21.26
CA ASP A 12 19.63 -12.64 -19.93
C ASP A 12 20.52 -11.90 -18.93
N ASP A 13 21.76 -11.59 -19.32
CA ASP A 13 22.79 -10.98 -18.47
C ASP A 13 22.97 -11.72 -17.14
N PRO A 14 23.48 -12.98 -17.17
CA PRO A 14 23.59 -13.83 -15.98
C PRO A 14 24.47 -13.23 -14.88
N GLY A 15 25.38 -12.31 -15.23
CA GLY A 15 26.19 -11.56 -14.26
C GLY A 15 25.34 -10.69 -13.31
N SER A 16 24.16 -10.25 -13.75
CA SER A 16 23.21 -9.46 -12.96
C SER A 16 22.34 -10.29 -12.01
N PHE A 17 22.25 -11.62 -12.20
CA PHE A 17 21.29 -12.47 -11.47
C PHE A 17 21.46 -12.41 -9.94
N SER A 18 22.71 -12.31 -9.47
CA SER A 18 22.99 -12.18 -8.04
C SER A 18 22.45 -10.86 -7.46
N GLN A 19 22.59 -9.76 -8.20
CA GLN A 19 22.13 -8.44 -7.80
C GLN A 19 20.60 -8.37 -7.81
N GLU A 20 19.98 -8.86 -8.89
CA GLU A 20 18.52 -8.96 -9.04
C GLU A 20 17.92 -9.79 -7.90
N ARG A 21 18.49 -10.96 -7.60
CA ARG A 21 18.07 -11.82 -6.49
C ARG A 21 18.08 -11.07 -5.14
N LEU A 22 19.14 -10.30 -4.87
CA LEU A 22 19.27 -9.52 -3.63
C LEU A 22 18.28 -8.35 -3.58
N LEU A 23 18.03 -7.72 -4.73
CA LEU A 23 17.05 -6.64 -4.87
C LEU A 23 15.62 -7.12 -4.62
N TYR A 24 15.23 -8.31 -5.10
CA TYR A 24 13.91 -8.88 -4.81
C TYR A 24 13.74 -9.29 -3.34
N ILE A 25 14.80 -9.70 -2.65
CA ILE A 25 14.77 -9.87 -1.18
C ILE A 25 14.51 -8.52 -0.51
N PHE A 26 15.21 -7.47 -0.95
CA PHE A 26 15.01 -6.13 -0.41
C PHE A 26 13.56 -5.64 -0.60
N TYR A 27 12.95 -5.88 -1.75
CA TYR A 27 11.53 -5.58 -1.97
C TYR A 27 10.58 -6.38 -1.08
N GLN A 28 10.86 -7.65 -0.80
CA GLN A 28 10.06 -8.42 0.15
C GLN A 28 10.11 -7.80 1.56
N MET A 29 11.30 -7.41 2.02
CA MET A 29 11.48 -6.77 3.32
C MET A 29 10.74 -5.43 3.40
N LEU A 30 10.84 -4.60 2.35
CA LEU A 30 10.09 -3.35 2.27
C LEU A 30 8.57 -3.59 2.22
N GLY A 31 8.11 -4.59 1.48
CA GLY A 31 6.70 -4.99 1.43
C GLY A 31 6.17 -5.42 2.78
N LEU A 32 6.96 -6.16 3.57
CA LEU A 32 6.61 -6.54 4.95
C LEU A 32 6.55 -5.31 5.87
N CYS A 33 7.52 -4.39 5.76
CA CYS A 33 7.51 -3.15 6.51
C CYS A 33 6.30 -2.26 6.16
N ALA A 34 5.92 -2.20 4.89
CA ALA A 34 4.76 -1.43 4.41
C ALA A 34 3.41 -2.09 4.77
N LEU A 35 3.38 -3.42 4.98
CA LEU A 35 2.18 -4.13 5.41
C LEU A 35 1.79 -3.79 6.87
N ALA A 36 2.78 -3.59 7.74
CA ALA A 36 2.57 -3.29 9.16
C ALA A 36 1.67 -2.06 9.44
N PRO A 37 1.90 -0.87 8.85
CA PRO A 37 1.03 0.29 9.06
C PRO A 37 -0.39 0.06 8.54
N ASN A 38 -0.55 -0.67 7.42
CA ASN A 38 -1.87 -0.95 6.85
C ASN A 38 -2.70 -1.91 7.71
N ILE A 39 -2.06 -2.96 8.26
CA ILE A 39 -2.72 -3.86 9.23
C ILE A 39 -3.10 -3.08 10.49
N CYS A 40 -2.20 -2.25 11.01
CA CYS A 40 -2.47 -1.42 12.18
C CYS A 40 -3.68 -0.50 11.94
N LEU A 41 -3.72 0.17 10.78
CA LEU A 41 -4.80 1.06 10.38
C LEU A 41 -6.13 0.30 10.27
N PHE A 42 -6.12 -0.86 9.62
CA PHE A 42 -7.28 -1.74 9.47
C PHE A 42 -7.84 -2.20 10.82
N VAL A 43 -6.97 -2.60 11.76
CA VAL A 43 -7.38 -3.02 13.11
C VAL A 43 -8.06 -1.87 13.85
N VAL A 44 -7.49 -0.67 13.83
CA VAL A 44 -8.08 0.51 14.50
C VAL A 44 -9.46 0.82 13.92
N LEU A 45 -9.59 0.85 12.59
CA LEU A 45 -10.84 1.19 11.90
C LEU A 45 -11.93 0.14 12.14
N CYS A 46 -11.58 -1.15 12.20
CA CYS A 46 -12.52 -2.22 12.48
C CYS A 46 -12.93 -2.30 13.95
N TYR A 47 -12.02 -1.97 14.88
CA TYR A 47 -12.25 -2.03 16.32
C TYR A 47 -13.35 -1.06 16.75
N TYR A 48 -13.32 0.20 16.26
CA TYR A 48 -14.32 1.19 16.62
C TYR A 48 -15.55 1.11 15.69
N LYS A 49 -16.69 0.67 16.23
CA LYS A 49 -17.96 0.53 15.49
C LYS A 49 -18.41 1.82 14.79
N ILE A 50 -18.09 2.98 15.36
CA ILE A 50 -18.39 4.31 14.78
C ILE A 50 -17.71 4.48 13.42
N TYR A 51 -16.48 3.98 13.25
CA TYR A 51 -15.70 4.22 12.03
C TYR A 51 -16.04 3.31 10.85
N ARG A 52 -16.75 2.20 11.09
CA ARG A 52 -17.11 1.26 10.02
C ARG A 52 -18.00 1.85 8.94
N ARG A 53 -18.83 2.85 9.28
CA ARG A 53 -19.74 3.48 8.32
C ARG A 53 -19.11 4.71 7.66
N ASP A 54 -18.50 5.56 8.48
CA ASP A 54 -18.01 6.86 8.02
C ASP A 54 -16.66 6.75 7.29
N TYR A 55 -15.90 5.68 7.52
CA TYR A 55 -14.56 5.47 6.96
C TYR A 55 -14.45 4.22 6.10
N MET A 56 -15.57 3.74 5.54
CA MET A 56 -15.59 2.55 4.67
C MET A 56 -14.60 2.67 3.50
N LEU A 57 -14.46 3.86 2.93
CA LEU A 57 -13.53 4.12 1.82
C LEU A 57 -12.06 3.95 2.27
N VAL A 58 -11.74 4.37 3.49
CA VAL A 58 -10.41 4.20 4.09
C VAL A 58 -10.12 2.73 4.38
N ILE A 59 -11.11 2.00 4.89
CA ILE A 59 -10.99 0.56 5.14
C ILE A 59 -10.72 -0.19 3.83
N MET A 60 -11.44 0.15 2.75
CA MET A 60 -11.22 -0.44 1.43
C MET A 60 -9.84 -0.11 0.88
N LEU A 61 -9.34 1.11 1.11
CA LEU A 61 -7.99 1.51 0.74
C LEU A 61 -6.93 0.68 1.48
N CYS A 62 -7.07 0.51 2.81
CA CYS A 62 -6.16 -0.32 3.62
C CYS A 62 -6.10 -1.77 3.13
N VAL A 63 -7.27 -2.33 2.79
CA VAL A 63 -7.35 -3.71 2.26
C VAL A 63 -6.65 -3.80 0.92
N THR A 64 -6.88 -2.82 0.03
CA THR A 64 -6.24 -2.77 -1.29
C THR A 64 -4.72 -2.67 -1.16
N ASP A 65 -4.23 -1.82 -0.27
CA ASP A 65 -2.80 -1.64 -0.07
C ASP A 65 -2.15 -2.83 0.63
N SER A 66 -2.87 -3.50 1.54
CA SER A 66 -2.42 -4.77 2.12
C SER A 66 -2.27 -5.85 1.05
N VAL A 67 -3.24 -5.95 0.13
CA VAL A 67 -3.19 -6.88 -1.02
C VAL A 67 -2.06 -6.52 -1.97
N ASN A 68 -1.79 -5.22 -2.21
CA ASN A 68 -0.67 -4.78 -3.02
C ASN A 68 0.68 -5.16 -2.38
N CYS A 69 0.85 -4.92 -1.07
CA CYS A 69 2.05 -5.33 -0.34
C CYS A 69 2.26 -6.86 -0.38
N LEU A 70 1.19 -7.65 -0.16
CA LEU A 70 1.23 -9.11 -0.30
C LEU A 70 1.63 -9.54 -1.72
N SER A 71 1.10 -8.87 -2.73
CA SER A 71 1.44 -9.15 -4.14
C SER A 71 2.92 -8.92 -4.41
N ILE A 72 3.52 -7.87 -3.84
CA ILE A 72 4.96 -7.60 -3.97
C ILE A 72 5.79 -8.67 -3.26
N ILE A 73 5.37 -9.13 -2.07
CA ILE A 73 6.05 -10.19 -1.33
C ILE A 73 6.04 -11.51 -2.15
N VAL A 74 4.89 -11.88 -2.69
CA VAL A 74 4.73 -13.09 -3.52
C VAL A 74 5.51 -12.96 -4.83
N MET A 75 5.47 -11.80 -5.49
CA MET A 75 6.24 -11.52 -6.69
C MET A 75 7.74 -11.65 -6.41
N GLY A 76 8.24 -11.02 -5.34
CA GLY A 76 9.64 -11.12 -4.94
C GLY A 76 10.07 -12.55 -4.64
N SER A 77 9.21 -13.35 -4.00
CA SER A 77 9.50 -14.76 -3.68
C SER A 77 9.59 -15.63 -4.94
N THR A 78 8.70 -15.38 -5.90
CA THR A 78 8.66 -16.08 -7.18
C THR A 78 9.89 -15.73 -8.03
N LEU A 79 10.21 -14.44 -8.17
CA LEU A 79 11.37 -13.98 -8.91
C LEU A 79 12.68 -14.44 -8.27
N PHE A 80 12.78 -14.43 -6.93
CA PHE A 80 13.92 -15.00 -6.22
C PHE A 80 14.18 -16.46 -6.64
N LYS A 81 13.14 -17.30 -6.69
CA LYS A 81 13.28 -18.70 -7.11
C LYS A 81 13.74 -18.83 -8.55
N PHE A 82 13.27 -17.98 -9.45
CA PHE A 82 13.67 -18.01 -10.86
C PHE A 82 15.13 -17.62 -11.05
N TYR A 83 15.58 -16.55 -10.41
CA TYR A 83 16.99 -16.15 -10.47
C TYR A 83 17.90 -17.17 -9.76
N ASP A 84 17.46 -17.77 -8.66
CA ASP A 84 18.23 -18.83 -7.98
C ASP A 84 18.37 -20.10 -8.84
N MET A 85 17.30 -20.49 -9.55
CA MET A 85 17.33 -21.58 -10.52
C MET A 85 18.21 -21.24 -11.73
N GLY A 86 18.16 -20.01 -12.22
CA GLY A 86 19.06 -19.53 -13.28
C GLY A 86 20.53 -19.61 -12.88
N ILE A 87 20.87 -19.33 -11.62
CA ILE A 87 22.25 -19.43 -11.10
C ILE A 87 22.67 -20.89 -10.90
N LYS A 88 21.82 -21.72 -10.30
CA LYS A 88 22.19 -23.10 -9.89
C LYS A 88 22.10 -24.11 -11.02
N GLU A 89 21.06 -24.00 -11.82
CA GLU A 89 20.68 -25.02 -12.81
C GLU A 89 20.87 -24.51 -14.25
N ASN A 90 21.21 -23.23 -14.44
CA ASN A 90 21.24 -22.57 -15.76
C ASN A 90 19.91 -22.71 -16.52
N LEU A 91 18.79 -22.74 -15.79
CA LEU A 91 17.45 -22.85 -16.36
C LEU A 91 16.59 -21.63 -15.99
N PHE A 92 15.78 -21.19 -16.94
CA PHE A 92 14.82 -20.11 -16.76
C PHE A 92 13.42 -20.54 -17.20
N PRO A 93 12.37 -20.29 -16.41
CA PRO A 93 11.03 -20.73 -16.75
C PRO A 93 10.41 -19.86 -17.84
N LEU A 94 9.61 -20.49 -18.67
CA LEU A 94 8.83 -19.91 -19.76
C LEU A 94 7.33 -20.07 -19.50
N GLU A 95 6.60 -19.00 -19.79
CA GLU A 95 5.14 -19.04 -19.93
C GLU A 95 4.80 -18.67 -21.38
N ARG A 96 4.07 -19.53 -22.09
CA ARG A 96 3.72 -19.34 -23.52
C ARG A 96 4.93 -19.01 -24.41
N GLY A 97 6.09 -19.60 -24.13
CA GLY A 97 7.32 -19.39 -24.90
C GLY A 97 8.08 -18.09 -24.58
N VAL A 98 7.63 -17.31 -23.58
CA VAL A 98 8.26 -16.05 -23.16
C VAL A 98 8.76 -16.19 -21.70
N PRO A 99 9.92 -15.60 -21.32
CA PRO A 99 10.43 -15.67 -19.95
C PRO A 99 9.43 -15.14 -18.93
N ILE A 100 9.19 -15.86 -17.84
CA ILE A 100 8.19 -15.43 -16.83
C ILE A 100 8.58 -14.10 -16.16
N ALA A 101 9.89 -13.82 -16.05
CA ALA A 101 10.37 -12.55 -15.50
C ALA A 101 9.94 -11.31 -16.32
N THR A 102 9.52 -11.48 -17.58
CA THR A 102 9.01 -10.37 -18.40
C THR A 102 7.48 -10.27 -18.41
N VAL A 103 6.78 -11.26 -17.85
CA VAL A 103 5.31 -11.31 -17.80
C VAL A 103 4.83 -10.89 -16.41
N CYS A 104 4.63 -9.59 -16.21
CA CYS A 104 4.14 -9.02 -14.95
C CYS A 104 2.70 -9.44 -14.62
N GLY A 105 2.43 -9.70 -13.33
CA GLY A 105 1.24 -10.38 -12.80
C GLY A 105 -0.13 -9.88 -13.28
N ARG A 106 -0.41 -8.57 -13.34
CA ARG A 106 -1.72 -8.08 -13.83
C ARG A 106 -1.92 -8.35 -15.33
N LYS A 107 -0.85 -8.25 -16.12
CA LYS A 107 -0.87 -8.53 -17.57
C LYS A 107 -0.96 -10.04 -17.82
N ALA A 108 -0.33 -10.85 -16.97
CA ALA A 108 -0.44 -12.31 -16.99
C ALA A 108 -1.87 -12.79 -16.70
N ALA A 109 -2.50 -12.21 -15.68
CA ALA A 109 -3.81 -12.64 -15.17
C ALA A 109 -4.99 -12.18 -16.05
N PHE A 110 -4.97 -10.96 -16.59
CA PHE A 110 -6.11 -10.37 -17.29
C PHE A 110 -5.84 -9.97 -18.74
N GLY A 111 -4.62 -10.16 -19.23
CA GLY A 111 -4.18 -9.72 -20.56
C GLY A 111 -3.71 -8.26 -20.58
N LYS A 112 -2.93 -7.92 -21.63
CA LYS A 112 -2.29 -6.60 -21.78
C LYS A 112 -3.31 -5.45 -21.80
N ALA A 113 -4.34 -5.54 -22.64
CA ALA A 113 -5.31 -4.46 -22.84
C ALA A 113 -6.12 -4.11 -21.58
N PHE A 114 -6.59 -5.12 -20.84
CA PHE A 114 -7.34 -4.89 -19.60
C PHE A 114 -6.45 -4.34 -18.48
N GLY A 115 -5.21 -4.82 -18.39
CA GLY A 115 -4.22 -4.29 -17.44
C GLY A 115 -3.93 -2.81 -17.68
N GLU A 116 -3.69 -2.42 -18.94
CA GLU A 116 -3.47 -1.03 -19.34
C GLU A 116 -4.69 -0.13 -19.05
N MET A 117 -5.90 -0.61 -19.32
CA MET A 117 -7.14 0.10 -19.00
C MET A 117 -7.24 0.42 -17.50
N ILE A 118 -6.92 -0.56 -16.63
CA ILE A 118 -6.92 -0.34 -15.17
C ILE A 118 -5.88 0.72 -14.78
N TYR A 119 -4.67 0.65 -15.34
CA TYR A 119 -3.63 1.64 -15.05
C TYR A 119 -4.06 3.06 -15.45
N CYS A 120 -4.65 3.22 -16.62
CA CYS A 120 -5.21 4.50 -17.07
C CYS A 120 -6.31 5.01 -16.14
N LEU A 121 -7.27 4.15 -15.78
CA LEU A 121 -8.38 4.53 -14.90
C LEU A 121 -7.88 4.98 -13.52
N LEU A 122 -6.83 4.34 -13.00
CA LEU A 122 -6.21 4.73 -11.74
C LEU A 122 -5.55 6.12 -11.85
N ILE A 123 -4.77 6.36 -12.90
CA ILE A 123 -4.10 7.65 -13.13
C ILE A 123 -5.13 8.78 -13.25
N PHE A 124 -6.17 8.60 -14.08
CA PHE A 124 -7.21 9.60 -14.26
C PHE A 124 -8.05 9.81 -12.99
N GLY A 125 -8.36 8.75 -12.25
CA GLY A 125 -9.08 8.85 -10.98
C GLY A 125 -8.37 9.73 -9.96
N TYR A 126 -7.07 9.52 -9.76
CA TYR A 126 -6.27 10.36 -8.86
C TYR A 126 -6.07 11.79 -9.41
N LEU A 127 -5.95 11.96 -10.73
CA LEU A 127 -5.89 13.28 -11.34
C LEU A 127 -7.16 14.09 -11.05
N ILE A 128 -8.34 13.48 -11.20
CA ILE A 128 -9.63 14.10 -10.88
C ILE A 128 -9.69 14.46 -9.39
N ALA A 129 -9.23 13.57 -8.49
CA ALA A 129 -9.22 13.84 -7.06
C ALA A 129 -8.35 15.06 -6.69
N VAL A 130 -7.16 15.17 -7.28
CA VAL A 130 -6.28 16.35 -7.11
C VAL A 130 -6.97 17.61 -7.62
N PHE A 131 -7.59 17.54 -8.80
CA PHE A 131 -8.30 18.68 -9.39
C PHE A 131 -9.44 19.17 -8.49
N VAL A 132 -10.26 18.24 -7.97
CA VAL A 132 -11.35 18.57 -7.04
C VAL A 132 -10.83 19.23 -5.75
N ASN A 133 -9.73 18.74 -5.19
CA ASN A 133 -9.14 19.32 -3.97
C ASN A 133 -8.55 20.72 -4.22
N ILE A 134 -7.89 20.93 -5.35
CA ILE A 134 -7.36 22.26 -5.75
C ILE A 134 -8.52 23.23 -5.98
N MET A 135 -9.57 22.82 -6.71
CA MET A 135 -10.74 23.66 -6.95
C MET A 135 -11.46 24.02 -5.65
N SER A 136 -11.59 23.07 -4.72
CA SER A 136 -12.14 23.33 -3.40
C SER A 136 -11.32 24.39 -2.64
N CYS A 137 -9.98 24.32 -2.70
CA CYS A 137 -9.10 25.31 -2.07
C CYS A 137 -9.22 26.70 -2.75
N LEU A 138 -9.33 26.74 -4.08
CA LEU A 138 -9.49 27.98 -4.83
C LEU A 138 -10.83 28.66 -4.53
N VAL A 139 -11.93 27.90 -4.54
CA VAL A 139 -13.28 28.42 -4.23
C VAL A 139 -13.33 29.02 -2.83
N VAL A 140 -12.74 28.36 -1.83
CA VAL A 140 -12.67 28.89 -0.46
C VAL A 140 -11.81 30.16 -0.39
N SER A 141 -10.67 30.19 -1.10
CA SER A 141 -9.77 31.35 -1.13
C SER A 141 -10.37 32.56 -1.85
N LEU A 142 -11.12 32.35 -2.94
CA LEU A 142 -11.70 33.41 -3.76
C LEU A 142 -12.97 33.99 -3.14
N ASN A 143 -13.83 33.14 -2.57
CA ASN A 143 -15.09 33.60 -1.98
C ASN A 143 -14.92 34.25 -0.59
N GLY A 144 -13.69 34.35 -0.09
CA GLY A 144 -13.40 34.94 1.23
C GLY A 144 -14.21 34.31 2.35
N ILE A 145 -14.65 33.04 2.17
CA ILE A 145 -15.46 32.35 3.17
C ILE A 145 -14.57 32.22 4.39
N SER A 146 -14.87 33.02 5.40
CA SER A 146 -14.25 33.00 6.73
C SER A 146 -14.67 31.70 7.44
N GLY A 147 -14.26 30.57 6.87
CA GLY A 147 -14.19 29.32 7.61
C GLY A 147 -13.13 29.51 8.69
N SER A 148 -13.35 28.91 9.86
CA SER A 148 -12.32 28.80 10.90
C SER A 148 -10.97 28.49 10.25
N SER A 149 -9.92 29.25 10.59
CA SER A 149 -8.57 29.07 10.02
C SER A 149 -8.08 27.61 10.08
N SER A 150 -8.59 26.85 11.05
CA SER A 150 -8.41 25.40 11.18
C SER A 150 -8.92 24.61 9.96
N ASN A 151 -10.12 24.92 9.44
CA ASN A 151 -10.73 24.21 8.30
C ASN A 151 -10.00 24.50 6.98
N VAL A 152 -9.55 25.75 6.78
CA VAL A 152 -8.76 26.13 5.60
C VAL A 152 -7.41 25.41 5.60
N ASN A 153 -6.76 25.30 6.76
CA ASN A 153 -5.50 24.56 6.89
C ASN A 153 -5.67 23.06 6.65
N LYS A 154 -6.76 22.46 7.15
CA LYS A 154 -7.11 21.05 6.85
C LYS A 154 -7.33 20.81 5.36
N LEU A 155 -7.99 21.76 4.67
CA LEU A 155 -8.22 21.68 3.22
C LEU A 155 -6.90 21.75 2.43
N LYS A 156 -6.00 22.68 2.80
CA LYS A 156 -4.65 22.77 2.21
C LYS A 156 -3.83 21.50 2.42
N GLN A 157 -3.90 20.91 3.61
CA GLN A 157 -3.26 19.63 3.92
C GLN A 157 -3.84 18.49 3.07
N ALA A 158 -5.17 18.39 2.95
CA ALA A 158 -5.82 17.39 2.10
C ALA A 158 -5.42 17.52 0.62
N ALA A 159 -5.32 18.75 0.10
CA ALA A 159 -4.85 19.01 -1.25
C ALA A 159 -3.40 18.56 -1.45
N ALA A 160 -2.49 18.93 -0.55
CA ALA A 160 -1.08 18.52 -0.60
C ALA A 160 -0.93 16.99 -0.53
N VAL A 161 -1.66 16.34 0.37
CA VAL A 161 -1.70 14.88 0.49
C VAL A 161 -2.17 14.23 -0.80
N SER A 162 -3.30 14.68 -1.36
CA SER A 162 -3.83 14.10 -2.60
C SER A 162 -2.88 14.25 -3.78
N PHE A 163 -2.11 15.35 -3.83
CA PHE A 163 -1.09 15.58 -4.84
C PHE A 163 0.10 14.62 -4.69
N VAL A 164 0.60 14.44 -3.46
CA VAL A 164 1.66 13.46 -3.17
C VAL A 164 1.21 12.05 -3.51
N SER A 165 -0.01 11.65 -3.11
CA SER A 165 -0.58 10.34 -3.46
C SER A 165 -0.73 10.16 -4.97
N PHE A 166 -1.16 11.20 -5.70
CA PHE A 166 -1.22 11.16 -7.16
C PHE A 166 0.15 10.91 -7.78
N ILE A 167 1.21 11.60 -7.35
CA ILE A 167 2.57 11.38 -7.86
C ILE A 167 3.01 9.93 -7.57
N LEU A 168 2.89 9.50 -6.33
CA LEU A 168 3.38 8.18 -5.88
C LEU A 168 2.63 7.02 -6.53
N ILE A 169 1.36 7.21 -6.89
CA ILE A 169 0.54 6.17 -7.53
C ILE A 169 0.61 6.28 -9.05
N SER A 170 0.63 7.47 -9.64
CA SER A 170 0.70 7.62 -11.11
C SER A 170 2.02 7.11 -11.68
N ILE A 171 3.16 7.42 -11.04
CA ILE A 171 4.50 7.02 -11.52
C ILE A 171 4.62 5.50 -11.77
N PRO A 172 4.32 4.59 -10.81
CA PRO A 172 4.39 3.15 -11.06
C PRO A 172 3.43 2.70 -12.15
N ASN A 173 2.22 3.24 -12.20
CA ASN A 173 1.25 2.85 -13.22
C ASN A 173 1.63 3.35 -14.63
N ILE A 174 2.19 4.56 -14.75
CA ILE A 174 2.78 5.06 -16.01
C ILE A 174 3.96 4.19 -16.42
N SER A 175 4.84 3.83 -15.49
CA SER A 175 5.98 2.96 -15.79
C SER A 175 5.55 1.59 -16.31
N ALA A 176 4.48 1.01 -15.76
CA ALA A 176 3.92 -0.26 -16.20
C ALA A 176 3.32 -0.18 -17.62
N ILE A 177 2.77 0.97 -18.01
CA ILE A 177 2.31 1.23 -19.39
C ILE A 177 3.50 1.43 -20.33
N LEU A 178 4.51 2.21 -19.91
CA LEU A 178 5.70 2.47 -20.72
C LEU A 178 6.47 1.17 -21.00
N GLU A 179 6.69 0.33 -19.99
CA GLU A 179 7.30 -0.98 -20.14
C GLU A 179 6.55 -1.88 -21.13
N ALA A 180 5.22 -1.73 -21.20
CA ALA A 180 4.41 -2.54 -22.10
C ALA A 180 4.58 -2.16 -23.58
N ASN A 181 4.98 -0.92 -23.86
CA ASN A 181 4.93 -0.32 -25.20
C ASN A 181 6.30 0.15 -25.69
N LEU A 182 7.28 0.32 -24.80
CA LEU A 182 8.62 0.82 -25.07
C LEU A 182 9.64 0.04 -24.24
N HIS A 183 10.87 -0.07 -24.75
CA HIS A 183 12.01 -0.55 -23.95
C HIS A 183 12.42 0.52 -22.95
N VAL A 184 11.96 0.37 -21.70
CA VAL A 184 12.30 1.28 -20.60
C VAL A 184 13.51 0.74 -19.83
N ASN A 185 14.34 1.65 -19.32
CA ASN A 185 15.51 1.28 -18.53
C ASN A 185 15.10 0.56 -17.23
N ARG A 186 15.77 -0.55 -16.89
CA ARG A 186 15.53 -1.34 -15.67
C ARG A 186 15.60 -0.49 -14.40
N VAL A 187 16.54 0.43 -14.31
CA VAL A 187 16.69 1.33 -13.14
C VAL A 187 15.41 2.13 -12.89
N PHE A 188 14.77 2.61 -13.95
CA PHE A 188 13.52 3.38 -13.83
C PHE A 188 12.39 2.52 -13.27
N LEU A 189 12.27 1.27 -13.72
CA LEU A 189 11.28 0.31 -13.20
C LEU A 189 11.50 0.01 -11.71
N HIS A 190 12.75 -0.13 -11.28
CA HIS A 190 13.07 -0.35 -9.87
C HIS A 190 12.73 0.85 -8.99
N LEU A 191 12.99 2.07 -9.48
CA LEU A 191 12.62 3.30 -8.80
C LEU A 191 11.09 3.45 -8.70
N THR A 192 10.35 3.05 -9.73
CA THR A 192 8.90 3.15 -9.71
C THR A 192 8.26 2.12 -8.78
N VAL A 193 8.82 0.90 -8.69
CA VAL A 193 8.42 -0.09 -7.66
C VAL A 193 8.65 0.45 -6.26
N LEU A 194 9.80 1.10 -6.01
CA LEU A 194 10.08 1.72 -4.71
C LEU A 194 9.11 2.86 -4.39
N ALA A 195 8.79 3.71 -5.37
CA ALA A 195 7.80 4.78 -5.21
C ALA A 195 6.41 4.23 -4.87
N GLY A 196 6.00 3.12 -5.51
CA GLY A 196 4.75 2.42 -5.19
C GLY A 196 4.73 1.86 -3.77
N LEU A 197 5.82 1.21 -3.33
CA LEU A 197 5.98 0.72 -1.96
C LEU A 197 5.87 1.85 -0.92
N LEU A 198 6.47 3.00 -1.20
CA LEU A 198 6.34 4.17 -0.34
C LEU A 198 4.89 4.67 -0.29
N ALA A 199 4.20 4.72 -1.44
CA ALA A 199 2.79 5.10 -1.51
C ALA A 199 1.92 4.29 -0.54
N TYR A 200 2.03 2.96 -0.60
CA TYR A 200 1.23 2.03 0.21
C TYR A 200 1.54 2.11 1.71
N SER A 201 2.68 2.68 2.09
CA SER A 201 3.11 2.77 3.49
C SER A 201 2.65 4.07 4.19
N LEU A 202 2.26 5.08 3.42
CA LEU A 202 2.03 6.44 3.94
C LEU A 202 0.61 6.68 4.43
N ASP A 203 -0.35 5.82 4.07
CA ASP A 203 -1.77 6.00 4.41
C ASP A 203 -2.01 6.20 5.90
N LEU A 204 -1.48 5.33 6.77
CA LEU A 204 -1.60 5.48 8.22
C LEU A 204 -1.07 6.85 8.71
N PHE A 205 0.08 7.27 8.21
CA PHE A 205 0.72 8.53 8.62
C PHE A 205 -0.08 9.74 8.15
N ILE A 206 -0.60 9.67 6.92
CA ILE A 206 -1.48 10.69 6.35
C ILE A 206 -2.76 10.81 7.20
N TYR A 207 -3.41 9.70 7.54
CA TYR A 207 -4.62 9.73 8.36
C TYR A 207 -4.38 10.27 9.77
N MET A 208 -3.25 9.92 10.40
CA MET A 208 -2.85 10.49 11.69
C MET A 208 -2.50 11.99 11.61
N ALA A 209 -2.00 12.46 10.47
CA ALA A 209 -1.69 13.87 10.27
C ALA A 209 -2.97 14.71 10.09
N ILE A 210 -3.95 14.20 9.33
CA ILE A 210 -5.18 14.93 8.98
C ILE A 210 -6.20 14.94 10.11
N SER A 211 -6.42 13.80 10.79
CA SER A 211 -7.47 13.68 11.80
C SER A 211 -6.89 13.58 13.21
N GLN A 212 -7.01 14.67 13.95
CA GLN A 212 -6.61 14.73 15.36
C GLN A 212 -7.39 13.72 16.22
N GLU A 213 -8.69 13.57 15.99
CA GLU A 213 -9.52 12.60 16.69
C GLU A 213 -9.07 11.16 16.41
N PHE A 214 -8.70 10.88 15.16
CA PHE A 214 -8.19 9.57 14.77
C PHE A 214 -6.84 9.30 15.44
N ARG A 215 -5.93 10.27 15.41
CA ARG A 215 -4.61 10.18 16.05
C ARG A 215 -4.71 9.87 17.54
N GLU A 216 -5.56 10.58 18.28
CA GLU A 216 -5.75 10.36 19.71
C GLU A 216 -6.25 8.94 20.00
N ARG A 217 -7.14 8.39 19.15
CA ARG A 217 -7.65 7.02 19.32
C ARG A 217 -6.65 5.95 18.91
N VAL A 218 -5.86 6.16 17.85
CA VAL A 218 -4.76 5.26 17.46
C VAL A 218 -3.72 5.20 18.58
N VAL A 219 -3.28 6.35 19.09
CA VAL A 219 -2.33 6.45 20.20
C VAL A 219 -2.88 5.78 21.46
N ASN A 220 -4.16 5.98 21.78
CA ASN A 220 -4.80 5.30 22.90
C ASN A 220 -4.93 3.78 22.69
N LEU A 221 -5.19 3.30 21.48
CA LEU A 221 -5.25 1.86 21.23
C LEU A 221 -3.86 1.21 21.36
N LEU A 222 -2.84 1.84 20.76
CA LEU A 222 -1.46 1.34 20.73
C LEU A 222 -0.75 1.45 22.09
N LEU A 223 -0.96 2.55 22.83
CA LEU A 223 -0.32 2.76 24.14
C LEU A 223 -1.15 2.24 25.32
N CYS A 224 -2.49 2.26 25.23
CA CYS A 224 -3.38 1.98 26.35
C CYS A 224 -3.99 0.56 26.32
N GLY A 225 -3.72 -0.25 25.26
CA GLY A 225 -3.95 -1.69 25.26
C GLY A 225 -3.25 -2.43 26.42
N ILE A 226 -2.16 -1.87 26.95
CA ILE A 226 -1.43 -2.40 28.11
C ILE A 226 -2.07 -1.96 29.46
N LYS A 227 -2.79 -0.83 29.49
CA LYS A 227 -3.38 -0.27 30.72
C LYS A 227 -4.83 -0.71 30.97
N SER A 228 -5.62 -0.98 29.93
CA SER A 228 -7.05 -1.30 30.07
C SER A 228 -7.34 -2.66 30.72
N TYR A 229 -6.46 -3.67 30.59
CA TYR A 229 -6.62 -4.94 31.31
C TYR A 229 -6.61 -4.73 32.84
N LYS A 230 -5.77 -3.81 33.32
CA LYS A 230 -5.60 -3.54 34.75
C LYS A 230 -6.77 -2.77 35.37
N ILE A 231 -7.48 -1.96 34.57
CA ILE A 231 -8.65 -1.20 35.03
C ILE A 231 -9.90 -2.07 35.03
N TRP A 232 -10.08 -2.92 34.00
CA TRP A 232 -11.22 -3.83 33.94
C TRP A 232 -11.16 -4.89 35.05
N SER A 233 -10.00 -5.51 35.30
CA SER A 233 -9.78 -6.47 36.40
C SER A 233 -10.05 -5.88 37.80
N LYS A 234 -9.65 -4.63 38.06
CA LYS A 234 -9.97 -3.96 39.35
C LYS A 234 -11.46 -3.65 39.50
N SER A 235 -12.16 -3.33 38.41
CA SER A 235 -13.60 -3.06 38.45
C SER A 235 -14.44 -4.31 38.72
N THR A 236 -14.04 -5.47 38.19
CA THR A 236 -14.73 -6.76 38.41
C THR A 236 -14.48 -7.30 39.81
N GLN A 237 -13.26 -7.15 40.36
CA GLN A 237 -12.97 -7.54 41.75
C GLN A 237 -13.72 -6.66 42.78
N SER A 238 -13.86 -5.36 42.51
CA SER A 238 -14.57 -4.43 43.41
C SER A 238 -16.10 -4.62 43.39
N ARG A 239 -16.67 -5.06 42.26
CA ARG A 239 -18.09 -5.45 42.18
C ARG A 239 -18.37 -6.76 42.92
N ALA A 240 -17.50 -7.77 42.80
CA ALA A 240 -17.66 -9.05 43.49
C ALA A 240 -17.64 -8.89 45.03
N ASN A 241 -16.79 -8.01 45.56
CA ASN A 241 -16.72 -7.73 47.00
C ASN A 241 -17.92 -6.92 47.52
N ARG A 242 -18.57 -6.08 46.70
CA ARG A 242 -19.81 -5.37 47.09
C ARG A 242 -21.05 -6.27 47.10
N SER A 243 -21.10 -7.29 46.26
CA SER A 243 -22.20 -8.26 46.27
C SER A 243 -22.18 -9.18 47.50
N GLN A 244 -21.03 -9.39 48.14
CA GLN A 244 -20.93 -10.23 49.34
C GLN A 244 -21.24 -9.48 50.65
N THR A 245 -21.13 -8.14 50.67
CA THR A 245 -21.46 -7.32 51.85
C THR A 245 -22.91 -6.84 51.89
N ALA A 246 -23.68 -7.01 50.81
CA ALA A 246 -25.10 -6.65 50.75
C ALA A 246 -26.06 -7.77 51.21
N PHE A 247 -25.53 -8.94 51.59
CA PHE A 247 -26.29 -10.13 52.02
C PHE A 247 -25.89 -10.63 53.42
N LYS A 248 -25.30 -9.77 54.26
CA LYS A 248 -25.07 -10.05 55.68
C LYS A 248 -25.76 -9.03 56.56
#